data_AF-A0AAF0M394-F1
#
_entry.id   AF-A0AAF0M394-F1
#
_cell.length_a   1.000
_cell.length_b   1.000
_cell.length_c   1.000
_cell.angle_alpha   90.00
_cell.angle_beta   90.00
_cell.angle_gamma   90.00
#
_symmetry.space_group_name_H-M   'P 1'
#
loop_
_entity.id
_entity.type
_entity.pdbx_description
1 polymer ?
#
loop_
_entity_poly.entity_id
_entity_poly.type
_entity_poly.pdbx_seq_one_letter_code
_entity_poly.pdbx_strand_id
1 'polypeptide(L)' 'MFQDTLGGGHIAVLLVIVLLEVGALVVLWRDRTRSQLAKVVWTVVVIALPVLGALGFLLNWALGRLADRLNRAR' A
#
# COMPACT_ATOMS: atom_id res chain seq x y z
N MET A 1 17.85 8.65 -7.22
CA MET A 1 17.13 7.37 -7.36
C MET A 1 15.67 7.44 -6.86
N PHE A 2 15.02 8.61 -6.90
CA PHE A 2 13.55 8.75 -6.80
C PHE A 2 12.96 9.41 -8.06
N GLN A 3 13.81 9.89 -8.96
CA GLN A 3 13.40 10.61 -10.17
C GLN A 3 12.93 9.67 -11.29
N ASP A 4 13.43 8.42 -11.34
CA ASP A 4 12.99 7.42 -12.35
C ASP A 4 11.83 6.53 -11.86
N THR A 5 11.52 6.52 -10.55
CA THR A 5 10.48 5.66 -9.95
C THR A 5 9.06 6.20 -10.11
N LEU A 6 8.91 7.41 -10.68
CA LEU A 6 7.65 8.03 -11.07
C LEU A 6 7.40 7.90 -12.59
N GLY A 7 7.94 6.86 -13.22
CA GLY A 7 7.56 6.52 -14.60
C GLY A 7 6.03 6.33 -14.68
N GLY A 8 5.38 6.88 -15.71
CA GLY A 8 3.92 6.97 -15.80
C GLY A 8 3.15 5.66 -15.56
N GLY A 9 3.77 4.50 -15.83
CA GLY A 9 3.20 3.19 -15.50
C GLY A 9 3.05 2.93 -13.99
N HIS A 10 4.00 3.36 -13.15
CA HIS A 10 3.89 3.18 -11.70
C HIS A 10 2.80 4.07 -11.09
N ILE A 11 2.66 5.30 -11.60
CA ILE A 11 1.58 6.21 -11.18
C ILE A 11 0.21 5.63 -11.57
N ALA A 12 0.10 5.07 -12.78
CA ALA A 12 -1.15 4.42 -13.22
C ALA A 12 -1.55 3.25 -12.31
N VAL A 13 -0.59 2.41 -11.91
CA VAL A 13 -0.85 1.29 -10.97
C VAL A 13 -1.29 1.82 -9.60
N LEU A 14 -0.61 2.84 -9.05
CA LEU A 14 -1.00 3.46 -7.78
C LEU A 14 -2.42 4.05 -7.86
N LEU A 15 -2.75 4.73 -8.95
CA LEU A 15 -4.10 5.24 -9.19
C LEU A 15 -5.14 4.12 -9.22
N VAL A 16 -4.87 3.02 -9.91
CA VAL A 16 -5.78 1.87 -9.94
C VAL A 16 -5.98 1.29 -8.54
N ILE A 17 -4.91 1.13 -7.77
CA ILE A 17 -4.99 0.64 -6.38
C ILE A 17 -5.87 1.57 -5.53
N VAL A 18 -5.64 2.88 -5.59
CA VAL A 18 -6.44 3.86 -4.85
C VAL A 18 -7.91 3.83 -5.27
N LEU A 19 -8.19 3.73 -6.57
CA LEU A 19 -9.56 3.62 -7.07
C LEU A 19 -10.26 2.34 -6.57
N LEU A 20 -9.53 1.22 -6.52
CA LEU A 20 -10.05 -0.04 -5.98
C LEU A 20 -10.33 0.06 -4.48
N GLU A 21 -9.47 0.71 -3.71
CA GLU A 21 -9.69 0.94 -2.28
C GLU A 21 -10.91 1.81 -2.02
N VAL A 22 -11.03 2.94 -2.72
CA VAL A 22 -12.19 3.82 -2.62
C VAL A 22 -13.45 3.06 -3.03
N GLY A 23 -13.41 2.30 -4.14
CA GLY A 23 -14.52 1.47 -4.58
C GLY A 23 -14.93 0.42 -3.54
N ALA A 24 -13.96 -0.26 -2.93
CA ALA A 24 -14.20 -1.24 -1.88
C ALA A 24 -14.88 -0.61 -0.66
N LEU A 25 -14.41 0.57 -0.22
CA LEU A 25 -15.01 1.31 0.89
C LEU A 25 -16.43 1.78 0.55
N VAL A 26 -16.66 2.31 -0.65
CA VAL A 26 -17.99 2.73 -1.09
C VAL A 26 -18.96 1.56 -1.07
N VAL A 27 -18.58 0.40 -1.64
CA VAL A 27 -19.43 -0.80 -1.66
C VAL A 27 -19.71 -1.30 -0.23
N LEU A 28 -18.67 -1.35 0.61
CA LEU A 28 -18.77 -1.79 2.00
C LEU A 28 -19.76 -0.94 2.80
N TRP A 29 -19.69 0.38 2.66
CA TRP A 29 -20.54 1.29 3.42
C TRP A 29 -21.96 1.38 2.85
N ARG A 30 -22.11 1.20 1.53
CA ARG A 30 -23.40 1.13 0.84
C ARG A 30 -24.21 -0.11 1.23
N ASP A 31 -23.55 -1.24 1.49
CA ASP A 31 -24.21 -2.47 1.90
C ASP A 31 -24.97 -2.28 3.22
N ARG A 32 -26.31 -2.39 3.21
CA ARG A 32 -27.14 -2.25 4.41
C ARG A 32 -27.34 -3.53 5.21
N THR A 33 -26.88 -4.67 4.70
CA THR A 33 -27.08 -5.99 5.31
C THR A 33 -26.02 -6.34 6.34
N ARG A 34 -24.85 -5.69 6.26
CA ARG A 34 -23.72 -5.93 7.17
C ARG A 34 -23.85 -5.13 8.47
N SER A 35 -23.46 -5.77 9.57
CA SER A 35 -23.38 -5.14 10.88
C SER A 35 -22.37 -3.98 10.89
N GLN A 36 -22.60 -2.99 11.74
CA GLN A 36 -21.70 -1.83 11.88
C GLN A 36 -20.28 -2.25 12.25
N LEU A 37 -20.13 -3.22 13.16
CA LEU A 37 -18.82 -3.76 13.54
C LEU A 37 -18.08 -4.33 12.32
N ALA A 38 -18.76 -5.13 11.50
CA ALA A 38 -18.15 -5.69 10.30
C ALA A 38 -17.68 -4.60 9.33
N LYS A 39 -18.44 -3.52 9.16
CA LYS A 39 -18.03 -2.37 8.32
C LYS A 39 -16.76 -1.70 8.83
N VAL A 40 -16.65 -1.48 10.14
CA VAL A 40 -15.47 -0.87 10.74
C VAL A 40 -14.25 -1.78 10.57
N VAL A 41 -14.37 -3.07 10.90
CA VAL A 41 -13.26 -4.03 10.75
C VAL A 41 -12.78 -4.08 9.30
N TRP A 42 -13.70 -4.19 8.34
CA TRP A 42 -13.32 -4.21 6.92
C TRP A 42 -12.70 -2.91 6.44
N THR A 43 -13.14 -1.76 6.95
CA THR A 43 -12.50 -0.47 6.65
C THR A 43 -11.05 -0.46 7.12
N VAL A 44 -10.78 -0.95 8.34
CA VAL A 44 -9.42 -1.08 8.87
C VAL A 44 -8.59 -2.02 8.00
N VAL A 45 -9.15 -3.17 7.58
CA VAL A 45 -8.43 -4.12 6.71
C VAL A 45 -8.07 -3.50 5.37
N VAL A 46 -9.01 -2.82 4.71
CA VAL A 46 -8.77 -2.17 3.41
C VAL A 46 -7.67 -1.13 3.51
N ILE A 47 -7.62 -0.35 4.60
CA ILE A 47 -6.59 0.68 4.81
C ILE A 47 -5.26 0.07 5.27
N ALA A 48 -5.27 -1.00 6.06
CA ALA A 48 -4.06 -1.60 6.60
C ALA A 48 -3.22 -2.29 5.51
N LEU A 49 -3.85 -2.92 4.52
CA LEU A 49 -3.16 -3.61 3.43
C LEU A 49 -2.14 -2.74 2.66
N PRO A 50 -2.49 -1.56 2.10
CA PRO A 50 -1.52 -0.70 1.43
C PRO A 50 -0.44 -0.19 2.38
N VAL A 51 -0.79 0.10 3.63
CA VAL A 51 0.16 0.56 4.65
C VAL A 51 1.21 -0.51 4.92
N LEU A 52 0.78 -1.76 5.10
CA LEU A 52 1.70 -2.89 5.29
C LEU A 52 2.56 -3.13 4.06
N GLY A 53 2.01 -3.00 2.85
CA GLY A 53 2.77 -3.07 1.61
C GLY A 53 3.85 -1.99 1.52
N ALA A 54 3.51 -0.75 1.84
CA ALA A 54 4.45 0.38 1.88
C ALA A 54 5.54 0.17 2.94
N LEU A 55 5.17 -0.30 4.14
CA LEU A 55 6.13 -0.60 5.20
C LEU A 55 7.09 -1.74 4.78
N GLY A 56 6.57 -2.82 4.19
CA GLY A 56 7.40 -3.92 3.68
C GLY A 56 8.38 -3.45 2.61
N PHE A 57 7.93 -2.59 1.70
CA PHE A 57 8.80 -1.97 0.69
C PHE A 57 9.90 -1.12 1.33
N LEU A 58 9.55 -0.26 2.30
CA LEU A 58 10.51 0.60 3.00
C LEU A 58 11.56 -0.22 3.77
N LEU A 59 11.13 -1.30 4.43
CA LEU A 59 12.03 -2.21 5.12
C LEU A 59 12.97 -2.91 4.15
N ASN A 60 12.43 -3.47 3.07
CA ASN A 60 13.26 -4.12 2.03
C ASN A 60 14.28 -3.15 1.43
N TRP A 61 13.86 -1.92 1.15
CA TRP A 61 14.74 -0.86 0.67
C TRP A 61 15.86 -0.52 1.66
N ALA A 62 15.50 -0.37 2.94
CA ALA A 62 16.46 -0.06 4.00
C ALA A 62 17.49 -1.19 4.15
N LEU A 63 17.05 -2.44 4.14
CA LEU A 63 17.91 -3.62 4.22
C LEU A 63 18.86 -3.70 3.02
N GLY A 64 18.36 -3.49 1.79
CA GLY A 64 19.19 -3.45 0.59
C GLY A 64 20.28 -2.37 0.69
N ARG A 65 19.90 -1.16 1.13
CA ARG A 65 20.84 -0.04 1.31
C ARG A 65 21.91 -0.33 2.38
N LEU A 66 21.55 -1.05 3.45
CA LEU A 66 22.50 -1.47 4.49
C LEU A 66 23.47 -2.53 3.95
N ALA A 67 22.96 -3.52 3.20
CA ALA A 67 23.79 -4.53 2.55
C ALA A 67 24.81 -3.90 1.58
N ASP A 68 24.37 -2.93 0.78
CA ASP A 68 25.26 -2.19 -0.15
C ASP A 68 26.35 -1.38 0.56
N ARG A 69 26.11 -0.94 1.79
CA ARG A 69 27.11 -0.23 2.61
C ARG A 69 28.13 -1.20 3.19
N LEU A 70 27.67 -2.33 3.71
CA LEU A 70 28.54 -3.38 4.25
C LEU A 70 29.45 -3.97 3.16
N ASN A 71 28.90 -4.22 1.96
CA ASN A 71 29.67 -4.77 0.85
C ASN A 71 30.75 -3.81 0.31
N ARG A 72 30.58 -2.50 0.47
CA ARG A 72 31.58 -1.48 0.06
C ARG A 72 32.62 -1.18 1.13
N ALA A 73 32.36 -1.53 2.38
CA ALA A 73 33.31 -1.37 3.49
C ALA A 73 34.29 -2.56 3.60
N ARG A 74 34.06 -3.62 2.82
CA ARG A 74 34.92 -4.79 2.69
C ARG A 74 35.70 -4.71 1.39
#